data_AF-A0A1F8XWI3-F1
#
_entry.id   AF-A0A1F8XWI3-F1
#
_cell.length_a   1.000
_cell.length_b   1.000
_cell.length_c   1.000
_cell.angle_alpha   90.00
_cell.angle_beta   90.00
_cell.angle_gamma   90.00
#
_symmetry.space_group_name_H-M   'P 1'
#
loop_
_entity.id
_entity.type
_entity.pdbx_description
1 polymer ?
#
loop_
_entity_poly.entity_id
_entity_poly.type
_entity_poly.pdbx_seq_one_letter_code
_entity_poly.pdbx_strand_id
1 'polypeptide(L)' 'MKEKIVRIEKGREGVALPEDYLRFLELIPGAEVEVKLDKKRKWIILRPMHGEDFIEHFRDTMESMA' A
#
# COMPACT_ATOMS: atom_id res chain seq x y z
N MET A 1 18.33 -5.41 3.06
CA MET A 1 16.84 -5.34 3.05
C MET A 1 16.32 -6.66 3.57
N LYS A 2 15.37 -6.65 4.51
CA LYS A 2 14.72 -7.88 4.98
C LYS A 2 13.62 -8.21 3.96
N GLU A 3 13.80 -9.28 3.18
CA GLU A 3 12.76 -9.82 2.32
C GLU A 3 12.16 -11.05 3.01
N LYS A 4 10.83 -11.19 2.92
CA LYS A 4 10.09 -12.33 3.45
C LYS A 4 9.19 -12.87 2.35
N ILE A 5 9.34 -14.16 2.07
CA ILE A 5 8.46 -14.88 1.16
C ILE A 5 7.24 -15.33 1.97
N VAL A 6 6.06 -14.88 1.57
CA VAL A 6 4.78 -15.27 2.16
C VAL A 6 3.97 -16.08 1.16
N ARG A 7 3.16 -17.00 1.66
CA ARG A 7 2.28 -17.83 0.83
C ARG A 7 0.91 -17.18 0.70
N ILE A 8 0.38 -17.13 -0.53
CA ILE A 8 -1.02 -16.81 -0.76
C ILE A 8 -1.82 -18.09 -0.56
N GLU A 9 -2.68 -18.09 0.46
CA GLU A 9 -3.51 -19.25 0.79
C GLU A 9 -4.69 -19.37 -0.18
N LYS A 10 -4.97 -20.60 -0.62
CA LYS A 10 -6.08 -20.85 -1.55
C LYS A 10 -7.41 -20.56 -0.85
N GLY A 11 -8.28 -19.80 -1.51
CA GLY A 11 -9.62 -19.48 -0.99
C GLY A 11 -9.64 -18.38 0.08
N ARG A 12 -8.50 -17.71 0.32
CA ARG A 12 -8.46 -16.47 1.10
C ARG A 12 -8.32 -15.27 0.18
N GLU A 13 -9.05 -14.21 0.50
CA GLU A 13 -8.86 -12.92 -0.13
C GLU A 13 -7.65 -12.22 0.49
N GLY A 14 -6.72 -11.77 -0.37
CA GLY A 14 -5.56 -10.97 0.03
C GLY A 14 -4.33 -11.76 0.51
N VAL A 15 -3.32 -11.00 0.95
CA VAL A 15 -2.05 -11.50 1.47
C VAL A 15 -1.82 -10.90 2.85
N ALA A 16 -1.51 -11.73 3.84
CA ALA A 16 -1.15 -11.25 5.17
C ALA A 16 0.25 -10.62 5.13
N LEU A 17 0.35 -9.36 5.55
CA LEU A 17 1.63 -8.67 5.67
C LEU A 17 2.34 -9.08 6.97
N PRO A 18 3.67 -9.27 6.95
CA PRO A 18 4.43 -9.50 8.17
C PRO A 18 4.29 -8.35 9.17
N GLU A 19 4.24 -8.67 10.47
CA GLU A 19 4.02 -7.69 11.53
C GLU A 19 5.11 -6.60 11.58
N ASP A 20 6.36 -6.97 11.32
CA ASP A 20 7.47 -6.03 11.24
C ASP A 20 7.30 -5.01 10.11
N TYR A 21 6.60 -5.36 9.04
CA TYR A 21 6.32 -4.45 7.93
C TYR A 21 5.17 -3.52 8.28
N LEU A 22 4.14 -4.03 8.96
CA LEU A 22 3.04 -3.22 9.48
C LEU A 22 3.56 -2.14 10.44
N ARG A 23 4.43 -2.50 11.38
CA ARG A 23 5.06 -1.53 12.30
C ARG A 23 5.91 -0.51 11.57
N PHE A 24 6.68 -0.94 10.58
CA PHE A 24 7.52 -0.03 9.78
C PHE A 24 6.69 0.95 8.94
N LEU A 25 5.56 0.49 8.40
CA LEU A 25 4.62 1.30 7.61
C LEU A 25 3.56 2.00 8.47
N GLU A 26 3.66 1.89 9.81
CA GLU A 26 2.69 2.43 10.77
C GLU A 26 1.22 2.06 10.45
N LEU A 27 1.02 0.87 9.87
CA LEU A 27 -0.29 0.38 9.48
C LEU A 27 -1.01 -0.28 10.67
N ILE A 28 -2.15 0.30 11.04
CA ILE A 28 -3.07 -0.27 12.02
C ILE A 28 -4.28 -0.92 11.31
N PRO A 29 -4.97 -1.88 11.95
CA PRO A 29 -6.22 -2.41 11.41
C PRO A 29 -7.23 -1.29 11.11
N GLY A 30 -7.76 -1.29 9.88
CA GLY A 30 -8.69 -0.26 9.41
C GLY A 30 -8.04 0.97 8.78
N ALA A 31 -6.71 1.05 8.71
CA ALA A 31 -6.03 2.11 7.99
C ALA A 31 -6.30 2.05 6.47
N GLU A 32 -6.48 3.22 5.85
CA GLU A 32 -6.57 3.32 4.40
C GLU A 32 -5.18 3.23 3.75
N VAL A 33 -5.11 2.54 2.63
CA VAL A 33 -3.88 2.37 1.86
C VAL A 33 -4.16 2.60 0.38
N GLU A 34 -3.20 3.22 -0.31
CA GLU A 34 -3.16 3.20 -1.77
C GLU A 34 -2.57 1.87 -2.24
N VAL A 35 -3.22 1.26 -3.24
CA VAL A 35 -2.76 0.03 -3.89
C VAL A 35 -2.47 0.32 -5.35
N LYS A 36 -1.21 0.17 -5.76
CA LYS A 36 -0.78 0.41 -7.16
C LYS A 36 -0.16 -0.83 -7.77
N LEU A 37 -0.51 -1.10 -9.03
CA LEU A 37 0.10 -2.17 -9.83
C LEU A 37 1.20 -1.60 -10.74
N ASP A 38 2.46 -1.93 -10.44
CA ASP A 38 3.57 -1.74 -11.39
C ASP A 38 3.60 -2.94 -12.34
N LYS A 39 3.01 -2.77 -13.53
CA LYS A 39 2.93 -3.82 -14.57
C LYS A 39 4.30 -4.23 -15.12
N LYS A 40 5.27 -3.31 -15.16
CA LYS A 40 6.61 -3.58 -15.73
C LYS A 40 7.38 -4.52 -14.82
N ARG A 41 7.31 -4.28 -13.50
CA ARG A 41 7.96 -5.12 -12.49
C ARG A 41 7.09 -6.26 -11.97
N LYS A 42 5.80 -6.26 -12.33
CA LYS A 42 4.77 -7.18 -11.83
C LYS A 42 4.66 -7.10 -10.30
N TRP A 43 4.68 -5.89 -9.76
CA TRP A 43 4.62 -5.64 -8.33
C TRP A 43 3.29 -5.00 -7.93
N ILE A 44 2.83 -5.36 -6.74
CA ILE A 44 1.80 -4.62 -6.01
C ILE A 44 2.54 -3.75 -5.00
N ILE A 45 2.34 -2.44 -5.09
CA ILE A 45 2.90 -1.45 -4.20
C ILE A 45 1.77 -1.00 -3.28
N LEU A 46 2.02 -1.08 -1.97
CA LEU A 46 1.11 -0.61 -0.93
C LEU A 46 1.74 0.62 -0.28
N ARG A 47 0.98 1.71 -0.19
CA ARG A 47 1.39 2.93 0.51
C ARG A 47 0.36 3.28 1.58
N PRO A 48 0.74 3.43 2.86
CA PRO A 48 -0.13 3.98 3.89
C PRO A 48 -0.61 5.38 3.51
N MET A 49 -1.90 5.65 3.70
CA MET A 49 -2.43 7.01 3.57
C MET A 49 -2.38 7.69 4.93
N HIS A 50 -1.49 8.67 5.10
CA HIS A 50 -1.48 9.55 6.27
C HIS A 50 -2.29 10.82 5.97
N GLY A 51 -2.90 11.42 7.00
CA GLY A 51 -3.78 12.59 6.83
C GLY A 51 -3.09 13.81 6.18
N GLU A 52 -1.77 13.95 6.32
CA GLU A 52 -0.98 15.02 5.68
C GLU A 52 -0.62 14.69 4.21
N ASP A 53 -0.39 13.41 3.88
CA ASP A 53 -0.05 12.93 2.53
C ASP A 53 -1.22 13.06 1.54
N PHE A 54 -2.45 13.13 2.05
CA PHE A 54 -3.67 13.23 1.24
C PHE A 54 -3.73 14.55 0.45
N ILE A 55 -3.35 15.68 1.06
CA ILE A 55 -3.46 17.00 0.42
C ILE A 55 -2.41 17.17 -0.69
N GLU A 56 -1.20 16.65 -0.51
CA GLU A 56 -0.16 16.69 -1.54
C GLU A 56 -0.46 15.75 -2.71
N HIS A 57 -0.92 14.51 -2.46
CA HIS A 57 -1.18 13.55 -3.54
C HIS A 57 -2.38 13.90 -4.42
N PHE A 58 -3.39 14.58 -3.86
CA PHE A 58 -4.55 15.02 -4.64
C PHE A 58 -4.35 16.36 -5.35
N ARG A 59 -3.28 17.10 -5.07
CA ARG A 59 -2.99 18.38 -5.72
C ARG A 59 -2.73 18.23 -7.22
N ASP A 60 -1.90 17.26 -7.60
CA ASP A 60 -1.61 16.94 -9.01
C ASP A 60 -2.85 16.40 -9.76
N THR A 61 -3.72 15.70 -9.04
CA THR A 61 -4.96 15.14 -9.60
C THR A 61 -6.02 16.23 -9.82
N MET A 62 -6.09 17.23 -8.92
CA MET A 62 -7.01 18.36 -9.05
C MET A 62 -6.57 19.37 -10.12
N GLU A 63 -5.26 19.61 -10.27
CA GLU A 63 -4.74 20.47 -11.36
C GLU A 63 -4.93 19.85 -12.76
N SER A 64 -5.04 18.52 -12.85
CA SER A 64 -5.32 17.82 -14.12
C SER A 64 -6.80 17.82 -14.54
N MET A 65 -7.70 18.33 -13.69
CA MET A 65 -9.15 18.41 -13.94
C MET A 65 -9.67 19.85 -14.15
N ALA A 66 -8.81 20.86 -14.07
CA ALA A 66 -9.09 22.26 -14.40
C ALA A 66 -8.54 22.61 -15.79
#